data_AF-A0A1B4FIP7-F1
#
_entry.id   AF-A0A1B4FIP7-F1
#
_cell.length_a   1.000
_cell.length_b   1.000
_cell.length_c   1.000
_cell.angle_alpha   90.00
_cell.angle_beta   90.00
_cell.angle_gamma   90.00
#
_symmetry.space_group_name_H-M   'P 1'
#
loop_
_entity.id
_entity.type
_entity.pdbx_description
1 polymer ?
#
loop_
_entity_poly.entity_id
_entity_poly.type
_entity_poly.pdbx_seq_one_letter_code
_entity_poly.pdbx_strand_id
1 'polypeptide(L)'
;MSWFPPMKGIMDPGTRRNQYMTWLNTTALSSTPANLEAVTYLPDAFFAVHDGTTAWAWMQYVYNHINDVHGGYGNSFINADYPEVSFTLVGQAIAGLLGVEPDAPNTRLTTISQLPSSGMTWLQVSHIPIGTGKVTVRHDGTTKSTLTNENSTGGSTYTWHARFSGTYAKITVNGVSQTAQTEQPEGSNGPTYTYVDVTVAPQSTAIVQASN
;
A
#
# COMPACT_ATOMS: atom_id res chain seq x y z
N MET A 1 -5.27 23.32 -4.90
CA MET A 1 -5.77 21.98 -4.51
C MET A 1 -5.10 21.56 -3.22
N SER A 2 -5.66 20.65 -2.43
CA SER A 2 -4.96 20.09 -1.27
C SER A 2 -5.16 18.58 -1.21
N TRP A 3 -4.08 17.81 -1.00
CA TRP A 3 -4.11 16.38 -0.73
C TRP A 3 -4.10 16.06 0.77
N PHE A 4 -3.91 17.07 1.62
CA PHE A 4 -3.71 16.89 3.05
C PHE A 4 -4.92 16.25 3.75
N PRO A 5 -6.18 16.70 3.53
CA PRO A 5 -7.32 16.09 4.20
C PRO A 5 -7.49 14.59 3.95
N PRO A 6 -7.45 14.07 2.70
CA PRO A 6 -7.54 12.63 2.47
C PRO A 6 -6.28 11.89 2.94
N MET A 7 -5.08 12.42 2.69
CA MET A 7 -3.81 11.79 3.10
C MET A 7 -3.69 11.59 4.62
N LYS A 8 -4.25 12.50 5.42
CA LYS A 8 -4.22 12.43 6.89
C LYS A 8 -5.43 11.74 7.50
N GLY A 9 -6.30 11.13 6.70
CA GLY A 9 -7.49 10.43 7.20
C GLY A 9 -8.51 11.36 7.88
N ILE A 10 -8.51 12.66 7.53
CA ILE A 10 -9.44 13.65 8.11
C ILE A 10 -10.82 13.55 7.43
N MET A 11 -10.90 12.90 6.27
CA MET A 11 -12.13 12.72 5.52
C MET A 11 -12.74 11.35 5.77
N ASP A 12 -13.92 11.32 6.38
CA ASP A 12 -14.69 10.10 6.56
C ASP A 12 -15.03 9.43 5.22
N PRO A 13 -15.10 8.09 5.18
CA PRO A 13 -15.55 7.37 3.99
C PRO A 13 -16.95 7.78 3.55
N GLY A 14 -17.16 7.79 2.23
CA GLY A 14 -18.46 8.02 1.61
C GLY A 14 -18.43 9.09 0.53
N THR A 15 -19.63 9.54 0.13
CA THR A 15 -19.84 10.39 -1.06
C THR A 15 -18.96 11.63 -1.09
N ARG A 16 -18.79 12.32 0.04
CA ARG A 16 -17.98 13.54 0.11
C ARG A 16 -16.50 13.28 -0.18
N ARG A 17 -15.92 12.24 0.44
CA ARG A 17 -14.53 11.83 0.20
C ARG A 17 -14.35 11.44 -1.26
N ASN A 18 -15.26 10.62 -1.80
CA ASN A 18 -15.19 10.15 -3.18
C ASN A 18 -15.21 11.31 -4.18
N GLN A 19 -16.13 12.27 -4.01
CA GLN A 19 -16.21 13.47 -4.86
C GLN A 19 -14.94 14.34 -4.73
N TYR A 20 -14.39 14.47 -3.52
CA TYR A 20 -13.15 15.20 -3.31
C TYR A 20 -11.96 14.54 -4.00
N MET A 21 -11.84 13.21 -3.95
CA MET A 21 -10.77 12.48 -4.62
C MET A 21 -10.87 12.59 -6.14
N THR A 22 -12.09 12.55 -6.70
CA THR A 22 -12.32 12.83 -8.13
C THR A 22 -11.90 14.26 -8.50
N TRP A 23 -12.30 15.26 -7.70
CA TRP A 23 -11.89 16.65 -7.90
C TRP A 23 -10.38 16.84 -7.77
N LEU A 24 -9.74 16.22 -6.77
CA LEU A 24 -8.30 16.27 -6.53
C LEU A 24 -7.55 15.74 -7.74
N ASN A 25 -7.91 14.54 -8.23
CA ASN A 25 -7.28 13.95 -9.41
C ASN A 25 -7.45 14.83 -10.64
N THR A 26 -8.68 15.29 -10.92
CA THR A 26 -8.99 16.13 -12.08
C THR A 26 -8.22 17.45 -12.04
N THR A 27 -8.18 18.09 -10.87
CA THR A 27 -7.47 19.36 -10.68
C THR A 27 -5.97 19.15 -10.83
N ALA A 28 -5.41 18.10 -10.22
CA ALA A 28 -4.00 17.76 -10.32
C ALA A 28 -3.59 17.48 -11.77
N LEU A 29 -4.40 16.78 -12.56
CA LEU A 29 -4.10 16.54 -13.98
C LEU A 29 -4.20 17.82 -14.84
N SER A 30 -5.13 18.72 -14.53
CA SER A 30 -5.32 19.97 -15.29
C SER A 30 -4.31 21.06 -14.94
N SER A 31 -3.74 21.01 -13.74
CA SER A 31 -2.90 22.05 -13.17
C SER A 31 -1.90 21.41 -12.20
N THR A 32 -1.07 20.51 -12.73
CA THR A 32 -0.08 19.78 -11.93
C THR A 32 0.83 20.75 -11.19
N PRO A 33 1.10 20.53 -9.88
CA PRO A 33 2.07 21.34 -9.15
C PRO A 33 3.42 21.36 -9.87
N ALA A 34 4.00 22.55 -10.05
CA ALA A 34 5.31 22.71 -10.68
C ALA A 34 6.45 22.14 -9.82
N ASN A 35 6.26 22.07 -8.50
CA ASN A 35 7.18 21.39 -7.59
C ASN A 35 6.83 19.89 -7.57
N LEU A 36 7.75 19.03 -8.04
CA LEU A 36 7.54 17.59 -8.02
C LEU A 36 7.37 17.03 -6.60
N GLU A 37 8.00 17.64 -5.59
CA GLU A 37 7.81 17.31 -4.17
C GLU A 37 6.33 17.39 -3.76
N ALA A 38 5.57 18.37 -4.26
CA ALA A 38 4.14 18.44 -3.98
C ALA A 38 3.37 17.26 -4.60
N VAL A 39 3.86 16.74 -5.73
CA VAL A 39 3.27 15.62 -6.46
C VAL A 39 3.55 14.29 -5.76
N THR A 40 4.67 14.15 -5.04
CA THR A 40 5.02 12.91 -4.32
C THR A 40 4.01 12.53 -3.23
N TYR A 41 3.19 13.48 -2.76
CA TYR A 41 2.12 13.21 -1.80
C TYR A 41 0.80 12.73 -2.41
N LEU A 42 0.61 12.88 -3.74
CA LEU A 42 -0.62 12.42 -4.38
C LEU A 42 -0.80 10.89 -4.28
N PRO A 43 0.22 10.05 -4.53
CA PRO A 43 0.08 8.61 -4.31
C PRO A 43 -0.38 8.26 -2.90
N ASP A 44 0.20 8.87 -1.86
CA ASP A 44 -0.19 8.62 -0.46
C ASP A 44 -1.66 8.99 -0.21
N ALA A 45 -2.13 10.10 -0.79
CA ALA A 45 -3.53 10.51 -0.69
C ALA A 45 -4.50 9.51 -1.33
N PHE A 46 -4.11 8.88 -2.45
CA PHE A 46 -4.92 7.86 -3.13
C PHE A 46 -4.82 6.48 -2.47
N PHE A 47 -3.65 6.08 -1.96
CA PHE A 47 -3.52 4.86 -1.15
C PHE A 47 -4.34 4.94 0.14
N ALA A 48 -4.39 6.11 0.79
CA ALA A 48 -5.18 6.33 2.00
C ALA A 48 -6.71 6.15 1.80
N VAL A 49 -7.18 6.17 0.55
CA VAL A 49 -8.59 5.94 0.20
C VAL A 49 -8.80 4.67 -0.63
N HIS A 50 -7.81 3.78 -0.66
CA HIS A 50 -7.84 2.48 -1.33
C HIS A 50 -7.93 2.55 -2.86
N ASP A 51 -7.43 3.63 -3.46
CA ASP A 51 -7.33 3.81 -4.92
C ASP A 51 -5.90 3.58 -5.42
N GLY A 52 -5.43 2.33 -5.31
CA GLY A 52 -4.11 1.92 -5.75
C GLY A 52 -3.85 2.13 -7.26
N THR A 53 -4.90 2.16 -8.09
CA THR A 53 -4.76 2.42 -9.53
C THR A 53 -4.39 3.88 -9.80
N THR A 54 -5.10 4.84 -9.20
CA THR A 54 -4.76 6.26 -9.33
C THR A 54 -3.45 6.58 -8.63
N ALA A 55 -3.20 5.97 -7.46
CA ALA A 55 -1.92 6.13 -6.76
C ALA A 55 -0.73 5.70 -7.62
N TRP A 56 -0.83 4.52 -8.26
CA TRP A 56 0.19 4.02 -9.18
C TRP A 56 0.40 4.93 -10.40
N ALA A 57 -0.66 5.51 -10.95
CA ALA A 57 -0.53 6.49 -12.04
C ALA A 57 0.30 7.71 -11.61
N TRP A 58 0.10 8.21 -10.39
CA TRP A 58 0.89 9.32 -9.85
C TRP A 58 2.32 8.90 -9.49
N MET A 59 2.55 7.68 -9.00
CA MET A 59 3.93 7.16 -8.81
C MET A 59 4.70 7.13 -10.14
N GLN A 60 4.06 6.67 -11.22
CA GLN A 60 4.67 6.67 -12.55
C GLN A 60 4.92 8.11 -13.04
N TYR A 61 3.99 9.03 -12.79
CA TYR A 61 4.21 10.44 -13.09
C TYR A 61 5.48 10.95 -12.38
N VAL A 62 5.60 10.75 -11.07
CA VAL A 62 6.79 11.15 -10.31
C VAL A 62 8.07 10.54 -10.89
N TYR A 63 8.07 9.22 -11.11
CA TYR A 63 9.22 8.51 -11.66
C TYR A 63 9.64 9.03 -13.05
N ASN A 64 8.68 9.35 -13.92
CA ASN A 64 8.97 9.81 -15.27
C ASN A 64 9.56 11.24 -15.32
N HIS A 65 9.48 12.00 -14.23
CA HIS A 65 9.99 13.39 -14.14
C HIS A 65 11.24 13.50 -13.24
N ILE A 66 11.85 12.39 -12.80
CA ILE A 66 13.02 12.42 -11.91
C ILE A 66 14.25 13.11 -12.53
N ASN A 67 14.37 13.10 -13.86
CA ASN A 67 15.50 13.71 -14.58
C ASN A 67 15.26 15.18 -14.95
N ASP A 68 14.08 15.72 -14.65
CA ASP A 68 13.79 17.12 -14.91
C ASP A 68 14.48 18.00 -13.86
N VAL A 69 14.77 19.25 -14.26
CA VAL A 69 15.31 20.26 -13.34
C VAL A 69 14.31 20.50 -12.22
N HIS A 70 14.79 20.40 -10.98
CA HIS A 70 13.99 20.64 -9.81
C HIS A 70 13.84 22.15 -9.57
N GLY A 71 12.58 22.59 -9.43
CA GLY A 71 12.26 24.00 -9.30
C GLY A 71 12.90 24.64 -8.07
N GLY A 72 13.47 25.84 -8.22
CA GLY A 72 14.00 26.63 -7.10
C GLY A 72 15.47 26.42 -6.76
N TYR A 73 16.18 25.47 -7.39
CA TYR A 73 17.58 25.13 -7.06
C TYR A 73 18.57 25.27 -8.23
N GLY A 74 18.18 25.95 -9.32
CA GLY A 74 19.01 26.19 -10.50
C GLY A 74 19.11 24.97 -11.44
N ASN A 75 19.74 25.16 -12.60
CA ASN A 75 19.66 24.20 -13.72
C ASN A 75 20.45 22.90 -13.53
N SER A 76 21.26 22.77 -12.47
CA SER A 76 22.10 21.59 -12.23
C SER A 76 21.52 20.64 -11.17
N PHE A 77 20.41 21.00 -10.53
CA PHE A 77 19.76 20.20 -9.50
C PHE A 77 18.50 19.57 -10.10
N ILE A 78 18.47 18.24 -10.22
CA ILE A 78 17.34 17.51 -10.80
C ILE A 78 16.42 16.95 -9.71
N ASN A 79 15.20 16.55 -10.07
CA ASN A 79 14.23 16.03 -9.11
C ASN A 79 14.76 14.80 -8.34
N ALA A 80 15.56 13.95 -8.99
CA ALA A 80 16.18 12.79 -8.36
C ALA A 80 17.18 13.14 -7.23
N ASP A 81 17.76 14.35 -7.26
CA ASP A 81 18.68 14.81 -6.21
C ASP A 81 17.92 15.22 -4.94
N TYR A 82 16.60 15.43 -5.04
CA TYR A 82 15.76 15.77 -3.89
C TYR A 82 15.32 14.49 -3.17
N PRO A 83 15.74 14.26 -1.91
CA PRO A 83 15.60 12.98 -1.25
C PRO A 83 14.14 12.51 -1.14
N GLU A 84 13.21 13.44 -0.91
CA GLU A 84 11.77 13.16 -0.80
C GLU A 84 11.26 12.30 -1.97
N VAL A 85 11.73 12.54 -3.20
CA VAL A 85 11.30 11.80 -4.40
C VAL A 85 11.62 10.31 -4.27
N SER A 86 12.84 9.98 -3.88
CA SER A 86 13.25 8.57 -3.73
C SER A 86 12.61 7.90 -2.51
N PHE A 87 12.57 8.59 -1.36
CA PHE A 87 12.03 8.01 -0.13
C PHE A 87 10.52 7.78 -0.21
N THR A 88 9.77 8.70 -0.84
CA THR A 88 8.33 8.52 -1.05
C THR A 88 8.03 7.35 -1.97
N LEU A 89 8.73 7.19 -3.10
CA LEU A 89 8.55 6.05 -4.00
C LEU A 89 8.83 4.70 -3.31
N VAL A 90 9.88 4.62 -2.48
CA VAL A 90 10.17 3.42 -1.67
C VAL A 90 9.07 3.16 -0.65
N GLY A 91 8.66 4.19 0.10
CA GLY A 91 7.57 4.08 1.08
C GLY A 91 6.26 3.64 0.43
N GLN A 92 5.93 4.19 -0.73
CA GLN A 92 4.72 3.88 -1.50
C GLN A 92 4.72 2.48 -2.09
N ALA A 93 5.89 1.93 -2.44
CA ALA A 93 5.98 0.54 -2.86
C ALA A 93 5.63 -0.43 -1.70
N ILE A 94 6.01 -0.10 -0.46
CA ILE A 94 5.85 -0.97 0.70
C ILE A 94 4.52 -0.72 1.43
N ALA A 95 4.28 0.51 1.87
CA ALA A 95 3.08 0.88 2.62
C ALA A 95 1.86 1.13 1.71
N GLY A 96 2.08 1.52 0.45
CA GLY A 96 1.03 1.74 -0.54
C GLY A 96 0.67 0.45 -1.29
N LEU A 97 1.47 0.09 -2.30
CA LEU A 97 1.20 -1.03 -3.21
C LEU A 97 1.09 -2.39 -2.49
N LEU A 98 2.00 -2.68 -1.56
CA LEU A 98 1.92 -3.89 -0.73
C LEU A 98 0.98 -3.75 0.48
N GLY A 99 0.56 -2.52 0.80
CA GLY A 99 -0.34 -2.22 1.93
C GLY A 99 0.14 -2.78 3.27
N VAL A 100 1.45 -2.73 3.52
CA VAL A 100 2.03 -3.25 4.76
C VAL A 100 1.81 -2.26 5.90
N GLU A 101 1.06 -2.69 6.93
CA GLU A 101 0.82 -1.93 8.15
C GLU A 101 1.45 -2.69 9.33
N PRO A 102 2.62 -2.26 9.84
CA PRO A 102 3.28 -2.93 10.95
C PRO A 102 2.63 -2.60 12.30
N ASP A 103 2.51 -3.60 13.16
CA ASP A 103 2.19 -3.46 14.58
C ASP A 103 3.30 -4.18 15.38
N ALA A 104 4.47 -3.53 15.40
CA ALA A 104 5.68 -4.08 16.00
C ALA A 104 5.53 -4.42 17.50
N PRO A 105 4.88 -3.59 18.35
CA PRO A 105 4.69 -3.91 19.76
C PRO A 105 3.92 -5.22 20.00
N ASN A 106 3.00 -5.58 19.11
CA ASN A 106 2.20 -6.81 19.23
C ASN A 106 2.71 -7.95 18.33
N THR A 107 3.89 -7.82 17.72
CA THR A 107 4.42 -8.81 16.76
C THR A 107 3.41 -9.17 15.67
N ARG A 108 2.70 -8.15 15.17
CA ARG A 108 1.66 -8.28 14.16
C ARG A 108 1.99 -7.41 12.95
N LEU A 109 1.46 -7.81 11.80
CA LEU A 109 1.39 -6.96 10.63
C LEU A 109 0.10 -7.27 9.85
N THR A 110 -0.43 -6.23 9.21
CA THR A 110 -1.49 -6.35 8.21
C THR A 110 -0.87 -6.18 6.83
N THR A 111 -1.43 -6.89 5.85
CA THR A 111 -1.13 -6.62 4.44
C THR A 111 -2.42 -6.50 3.66
N ILE A 112 -2.47 -5.56 2.73
CA ILE A 112 -3.52 -5.49 1.71
C ILE A 112 -2.92 -5.15 0.35
N SER A 113 -3.20 -5.97 -0.66
CA SER A 113 -2.78 -5.66 -2.01
C SER A 113 -3.54 -4.46 -2.56
N GLN A 114 -2.81 -3.38 -2.86
CA GLN A 114 -3.31 -2.22 -3.60
C GLN A 114 -2.67 -2.14 -5.00
N LEU A 115 -2.30 -3.29 -5.58
CA LEU A 115 -1.76 -3.32 -6.93
C LEU A 115 -2.76 -2.71 -7.92
N PRO A 116 -2.29 -1.95 -8.93
CA PRO A 116 -3.16 -1.35 -9.92
C PRO A 116 -3.93 -2.42 -10.70
N SER A 117 -5.12 -2.07 -11.17
CA SER A 117 -5.98 -2.96 -11.96
C SER A 117 -5.34 -3.48 -13.25
N SER A 118 -4.30 -2.82 -13.76
CA SER A 118 -3.52 -3.24 -14.92
C SER A 118 -2.05 -2.83 -14.80
N GLY A 119 -1.19 -3.45 -15.60
CA GLY A 119 0.24 -3.10 -15.68
C GLY A 119 1.13 -3.69 -14.57
N MET A 120 0.55 -4.25 -13.50
CA MET A 120 1.31 -4.93 -12.44
C MET A 120 0.59 -6.18 -11.96
N THR A 121 1.03 -7.35 -12.42
CA THR A 121 0.41 -8.63 -12.05
C THR A 121 0.92 -9.19 -10.72
N TRP A 122 2.11 -8.77 -10.28
CA TRP A 122 2.68 -9.17 -9.01
C TRP A 122 3.68 -8.11 -8.52
N LEU A 123 3.91 -8.06 -7.21
CA LEU A 123 4.95 -7.26 -6.58
C LEU A 123 5.51 -8.03 -5.38
N GLN A 124 6.83 -7.99 -5.18
CA GLN A 124 7.49 -8.56 -4.00
C GLN A 124 8.55 -7.60 -3.49
N VAL A 125 8.57 -7.38 -2.18
CA VAL A 125 9.66 -6.68 -1.48
C VAL A 125 10.12 -7.56 -0.32
N SER A 126 11.43 -7.76 -0.23
CA SER A 126 12.08 -8.50 0.83
C SER A 126 12.68 -7.58 1.88
N HIS A 127 13.03 -8.13 3.04
CA HIS A 127 13.72 -7.40 4.11
C HIS A 127 12.95 -6.19 4.65
N ILE A 128 11.61 -6.21 4.62
CA ILE A 128 10.79 -5.16 5.21
C ILE A 128 10.94 -5.26 6.73
N PRO A 129 11.45 -4.22 7.41
CA PRO A 129 11.64 -4.25 8.85
C PRO A 129 10.31 -4.17 9.60
N ILE A 130 10.10 -5.07 10.56
CA ILE A 130 8.93 -5.08 11.46
C ILE A 130 9.45 -5.23 12.89
N GLY A 131 9.60 -4.09 13.59
CA GLY A 131 10.28 -4.07 14.89
C GLY A 131 11.76 -4.43 14.74
N THR A 132 12.23 -5.44 15.49
CA THR A 132 13.61 -5.95 15.42
C THR A 132 13.81 -7.02 14.35
N GLY A 133 12.72 -7.50 13.74
CA GLY A 133 12.75 -8.54 12.73
C GLY A 133 12.44 -8.03 11.33
N LYS A 134 12.31 -8.97 10.39
CA LYS A 134 12.06 -8.64 8.98
C LYS A 134 11.20 -9.69 8.28
N VAL A 135 10.49 -9.24 7.26
CA VAL A 135 9.62 -10.09 6.43
C VAL A 135 9.82 -9.81 4.94
N THR A 136 9.52 -10.82 4.12
CA THR A 136 9.25 -10.64 2.69
C THR A 136 7.74 -10.72 2.46
N VAL A 137 7.19 -9.76 1.73
CA VAL A 137 5.79 -9.75 1.30
C VAL A 137 5.73 -9.82 -0.22
N ARG A 138 4.84 -10.68 -0.75
CA ARG A 138 4.51 -10.74 -2.17
C ARG A 138 3.00 -10.74 -2.35
N HIS A 139 2.51 -9.99 -3.34
CA HIS A 139 1.16 -10.13 -3.87
C HIS A 139 1.21 -10.63 -5.31
N ASP A 140 0.32 -11.56 -5.65
CA ASP A 140 -0.01 -11.94 -7.02
C ASP A 140 -1.43 -11.46 -7.29
N GLY A 141 -1.54 -10.31 -7.97
CA GLY A 141 -2.79 -9.56 -8.10
C GLY A 141 -3.33 -9.07 -6.75
N THR A 142 -4.66 -9.02 -6.64
CA THR A 142 -5.36 -8.55 -5.43
C THR A 142 -5.97 -9.67 -4.60
N THR A 143 -5.74 -10.94 -4.99
CA THR A 143 -6.44 -12.11 -4.40
C THR A 143 -5.49 -13.14 -3.80
N LYS A 144 -4.17 -12.98 -3.95
CA LYS A 144 -3.18 -13.90 -3.38
C LYS A 144 -2.00 -13.15 -2.79
N SER A 145 -1.66 -13.47 -1.55
CA SER A 145 -0.56 -12.88 -0.80
C SER A 145 0.34 -13.97 -0.23
N THR A 146 1.63 -13.68 -0.12
CA THR A 146 2.62 -14.55 0.51
C THR A 146 3.42 -13.72 1.50
N LEU A 147 3.58 -14.25 2.71
CA LEU A 147 4.45 -13.68 3.73
C LEU A 147 5.52 -14.70 4.12
N THR A 148 6.79 -14.30 4.06
CA THR A 148 7.91 -15.05 4.63
C THR A 148 8.45 -14.30 5.83
N ASN A 149 8.50 -14.97 6.98
CA ASN A 149 9.18 -14.46 8.16
C ASN A 149 10.68 -14.76 8.03
N GLU A 150 11.50 -13.72 7.91
CA GLU A 150 12.95 -13.84 7.70
C GLU A 150 13.76 -13.84 9.00
N ASN A 151 13.09 -13.87 10.15
CA ASN A 151 13.76 -14.00 11.43
C ASN A 151 14.51 -15.35 11.52
N SER A 152 15.62 -15.37 12.25
CA SER A 152 16.31 -16.61 12.61
C SER A 152 15.43 -17.48 13.53
N THR A 153 15.75 -18.77 13.68
CA THR A 153 14.93 -19.75 14.42
C THR A 153 14.56 -19.30 15.85
N GLY A 154 15.40 -18.48 16.51
CA GLY A 154 15.14 -17.94 17.86
C GLY A 154 14.46 -16.56 17.88
N GLY A 155 14.08 -16.02 16.72
CA GLY A 155 13.43 -14.71 16.60
C GLY A 155 11.92 -14.77 16.76
N SER A 156 11.28 -13.62 16.56
CA SER A 156 9.83 -13.48 16.77
C SER A 156 9.01 -14.22 15.71
N THR A 157 7.96 -14.88 16.18
CA THR A 157 6.83 -15.31 15.35
C THR A 157 5.93 -14.11 15.09
N TYR A 158 5.44 -13.96 13.86
CA TYR A 158 4.48 -12.90 13.53
C TYR A 158 3.06 -13.44 13.46
N THR A 159 2.10 -12.65 13.94
CA THR A 159 0.69 -12.79 13.55
C THR A 159 0.46 -11.95 12.31
N TRP A 160 0.15 -12.59 11.19
CA TRP A 160 -0.13 -11.93 9.93
C TRP A 160 -1.63 -11.83 9.69
N HIS A 161 -2.12 -10.61 9.63
CA HIS A 161 -3.48 -10.29 9.26
C HIS A 161 -3.56 -10.07 7.74
N ALA A 162 -3.87 -11.14 7.00
CA ALA A 162 -3.92 -11.10 5.54
C ALA A 162 -5.28 -10.56 5.07
N ARG A 163 -5.33 -9.33 4.56
CA ARG A 163 -6.56 -8.67 4.05
C ARG A 163 -6.64 -8.70 2.52
N PHE A 164 -7.86 -8.84 2.03
CA PHE A 164 -8.23 -8.78 0.62
C PHE A 164 -9.43 -7.84 0.45
N SER A 165 -9.37 -6.91 -0.49
CA SER A 165 -10.47 -5.96 -0.76
C SER A 165 -11.70 -6.70 -1.28
N GLY A 166 -12.85 -6.43 -0.64
CA GLY A 166 -14.15 -7.03 -0.96
C GLY A 166 -14.52 -8.24 -0.10
N THR A 167 -15.63 -8.86 -0.45
CA THR A 167 -16.16 -10.07 0.19
C THR A 167 -15.89 -11.29 -0.68
N TYR A 168 -15.22 -12.30 -0.11
CA TYR A 168 -14.96 -13.58 -0.76
C TYR A 168 -15.61 -14.72 0.03
N ALA A 169 -16.16 -15.72 -0.67
CA ALA A 169 -16.80 -16.86 -0.03
C ALA A 169 -15.80 -17.82 0.63
N LYS A 170 -14.55 -17.85 0.16
CA LYS A 170 -13.50 -18.76 0.63
C LYS A 170 -12.18 -18.03 0.78
N ILE A 171 -11.42 -18.46 1.79
CA ILE A 171 -10.01 -18.12 1.93
C ILE A 171 -9.23 -19.41 2.17
N THR A 172 -8.07 -19.55 1.55
CA THR A 172 -7.18 -20.70 1.76
C THR A 172 -5.89 -20.23 2.41
N VAL A 173 -5.38 -21.00 3.36
CA VAL A 173 -4.08 -20.81 3.99
C VAL A 173 -3.23 -22.03 3.67
N ASN A 174 -2.14 -21.84 2.94
CA ASN A 174 -1.28 -22.92 2.42
C ASN A 174 -2.07 -24.00 1.67
N GLY A 175 -3.07 -23.58 0.89
CA GLY A 175 -3.95 -24.48 0.12
C GLY A 175 -5.09 -25.13 0.92
N VAL A 176 -5.15 -24.94 2.24
CA VAL A 176 -6.22 -25.47 3.09
C VAL A 176 -7.32 -24.42 3.25
N SER A 177 -8.56 -24.77 2.93
CA SER A 177 -9.71 -23.87 3.07
C SER A 177 -9.97 -23.52 4.53
N GLN A 178 -10.27 -22.25 4.78
CA GLN A 178 -10.68 -21.68 6.06
C GLN A 178 -12.00 -20.92 5.88
N THR A 179 -12.69 -20.65 6.99
CA THR A 179 -13.86 -19.78 6.99
C THR A 179 -13.44 -18.34 6.74
N ALA A 180 -14.01 -17.70 5.72
CA ALA A 180 -13.78 -16.28 5.45
C ALA A 180 -14.34 -15.42 6.60
N GLN A 181 -13.57 -14.45 7.07
CA GLN A 181 -14.02 -13.41 7.99
C GLN A 181 -14.03 -12.07 7.25
N THR A 182 -14.92 -11.16 7.65
CA THR A 182 -15.00 -9.83 7.05
C THR A 182 -14.97 -8.73 8.09
N GLU A 183 -14.45 -7.57 7.71
CA GLU A 183 -14.38 -6.39 8.55
C GLU A 183 -14.53 -5.10 7.73
N GLN A 184 -14.84 -4.00 8.42
CA GLN A 184 -14.90 -2.63 7.88
C GLN A 184 -14.20 -1.67 8.87
N PRO A 185 -12.86 -1.55 8.83
CA PRO A 185 -12.10 -0.80 9.82
C PRO A 185 -12.41 0.71 9.79
N GLU A 186 -12.88 1.23 8.64
CA GLU A 186 -13.31 2.64 8.50
C GLU A 186 -14.83 2.83 8.72
N GLY A 187 -15.51 1.85 9.31
CA GLY A 187 -16.96 1.89 9.55
C GLY A 187 -17.79 1.52 8.32
N SER A 188 -19.13 1.62 8.45
CA SER A 188 -20.09 1.07 7.47
C SER A 188 -20.04 1.69 6.08
N ASN A 189 -19.52 2.92 5.97
CA ASN A 189 -19.31 3.61 4.69
C ASN A 189 -17.92 3.32 4.08
N GLY A 190 -17.05 2.63 4.82
CA GLY A 190 -15.72 2.23 4.42
C GLY A 190 -15.71 0.94 3.59
N PRO A 191 -14.54 0.62 3.00
CA PRO A 191 -14.36 -0.64 2.28
C PRO A 191 -14.55 -1.84 3.20
N THR A 192 -15.12 -2.90 2.65
CA THR A 192 -15.15 -4.23 3.27
C THR A 192 -13.91 -5.00 2.88
N TYR A 193 -13.31 -5.69 3.84
CA TYR A 193 -12.20 -6.62 3.61
C TYR A 193 -12.60 -8.03 4.02
N THR A 194 -12.13 -9.01 3.25
CA THR A 194 -12.05 -10.40 3.71
C THR A 194 -10.68 -10.62 4.30
N TYR A 195 -10.58 -11.29 5.44
CA TYR A 195 -9.30 -11.53 6.10
C TYR A 195 -9.17 -12.90 6.75
N VAL A 196 -7.93 -13.25 7.10
CA VAL A 196 -7.58 -14.33 8.00
C VAL A 196 -6.31 -13.97 8.78
N ASP A 197 -6.24 -14.36 10.04
CA ASP A 197 -5.02 -14.26 10.85
C ASP A 197 -4.20 -15.56 10.72
N VAL A 198 -2.92 -15.43 10.38
CA VAL A 198 -1.99 -16.55 10.18
C VAL A 198 -0.78 -16.38 11.06
N THR A 199 -0.46 -17.40 11.86
CA THR A 199 0.81 -17.46 12.59
C THR A 199 1.94 -17.85 11.63
N VAL A 200 2.95 -16.98 11.49
CA VAL A 200 4.12 -17.23 10.64
C VAL A 200 5.37 -17.30 11.50
N ALA A 201 5.79 -18.53 11.81
CA ALA A 201 7.00 -18.82 12.57
C ALA A 201 8.27 -18.33 11.85
N PRO A 202 9.38 -18.09 12.57
CA PRO A 202 10.65 -17.74 11.94
C PRO A 202 11.05 -18.72 10.83
N GLN A 203 11.68 -18.19 9.78
CA GLN A 203 12.12 -18.96 8.59
C GLN A 203 10.99 -19.71 7.86
N SER A 204 9.73 -19.37 8.14
CA SER A 204 8.56 -20.00 7.52
C SER A 204 7.87 -19.05 6.55
N THR A 205 7.17 -19.64 5.58
CA THR A 205 6.35 -18.93 4.61
C THR A 205 4.90 -19.37 4.72
N ALA A 206 3.99 -18.42 4.65
CA ALA A 206 2.56 -18.66 4.51
C ALA A 206 2.04 -18.03 3.22
N ILE A 207 1.13 -18.73 2.55
CA ILE A 207 0.42 -18.28 1.36
C ILE A 207 -1.06 -18.20 1.69
N VAL A 208 -1.68 -17.06 1.43
CA VAL A 208 -3.11 -16.85 1.59
C VAL A 208 -3.73 -16.46 0.27
N GLN A 209 -4.86 -17.08 -0.08
CA GLN A 209 -5.59 -16.77 -1.30
C GLN A 209 -7.09 -16.70 -1.05
N ALA A 210 -7.72 -15.62 -1.49
CA ALA A 210 -9.16 -15.41 -1.45
C ALA A 210 -9.80 -15.78 -2.80
N SER A 211 -10.99 -16.38 -2.76
CA SER A 211 -11.76 -16.75 -3.95
C SER A 211 -13.27 -16.77 -3.66
N ASN A 212 -14.07 -16.64 -4.72
CA ASN A 212 -15.50 -16.95 -4.66
C ASN A 212 -15.74 -18.46 -4.69
#